data_AF-A0A6I9YG43-F1
#
_entry.id   AF-A0A6I9YG43-F1
#
_cell.length_a   1.000
_cell.length_b   1.000
_cell.length_c   1.000
_cell.angle_alpha   90.00
_cell.angle_beta   90.00
_cell.angle_gamma   90.00
#
_symmetry.space_group_name_H-M   'P 1'
#
loop_
_entity.id
_entity.type
_entity.pdbx_description
1 polymer ?
#
loop_
_entity_poly.entity_id
_entity_poly.type
_entity_poly.pdbx_seq_one_letter_code
_entity_poly.pdbx_strand_id
1 'polypeptide(L)'
;MGKDAIWTEVGFNSDDDYSECKGKQYVKRTWYKKFVGVQLCNSLRYKIYLSDSLKGKFYNIGDQRGHGEDHCQFVDSYLDGKTGQMLPSDQLPSKDGYFRAVRQEPVHFGKIGAGTHNTYVHWYECGTTIPGKW
;
A
#
# COMPACT_ATOMS: atom_id res chain seq x y z
N MET A 1 -3.83 -1.54 24.69
CA MET A 1 -2.46 -1.03 24.48
C MET A 1 -1.77 -1.93 23.47
N GLY A 2 -1.92 -1.60 22.18
CA GLY A 2 -1.30 -2.37 21.09
C GLY A 2 0.17 -1.99 20.97
N LYS A 3 1.05 -2.98 20.84
CA LYS A 3 2.47 -2.73 20.54
C LYS A 3 2.54 -1.91 19.26
N ASP A 4 3.13 -0.72 19.33
CA ASP A 4 3.37 0.10 18.15
C ASP A 4 4.06 -0.76 17.07
N ALA A 5 3.59 -0.66 15.84
CA ALA A 5 4.17 -1.44 14.76
C ALA A 5 5.64 -1.04 14.58
N ILE A 6 6.53 -2.00 14.79
CA ILE A 6 7.96 -1.80 14.60
C ILE A 6 8.22 -1.75 13.09
N TRP A 7 8.40 -0.53 12.59
CA TRP A 7 8.84 -0.27 11.22
C TRP A 7 10.35 -0.45 11.14
N THR A 8 10.81 -1.28 10.20
CA THR A 8 12.24 -1.46 9.92
C THR A 8 12.59 -0.77 8.61
N GLU A 9 13.58 0.13 8.62
CA GLU A 9 14.10 0.74 7.39
C GLU A 9 14.85 -0.33 6.57
N VAL A 10 14.25 -0.77 5.46
CA VAL A 10 14.79 -1.81 4.58
C VAL A 10 14.44 -1.43 3.15
N GLY A 11 15.47 -1.42 2.29
CA GLY A 11 15.28 -1.29 0.85
C GLY A 11 14.56 -2.52 0.29
N PHE A 12 13.46 -2.34 -0.42
CA PHE A 12 12.71 -3.42 -1.05
C PHE A 12 12.43 -3.11 -2.53
N ASN A 13 12.26 -4.18 -3.31
CA ASN A 13 11.94 -4.05 -4.73
C ASN A 13 10.43 -3.96 -4.94
N SER A 14 9.99 -2.94 -5.68
CA SER A 14 8.61 -2.72 -6.11
C SER A 14 8.60 -2.28 -7.57
N ASP A 15 7.81 -2.95 -8.41
CA ASP A 15 7.63 -2.58 -9.83
C ASP A 15 6.58 -1.46 -9.95
N ASP A 16 6.94 -0.27 -9.46
CA ASP A 16 6.05 0.89 -9.50
C ASP A 16 6.63 2.09 -10.22
N ASP A 17 6.72 1.98 -11.54
CA ASP A 17 6.98 3.11 -12.46
C ASP A 17 5.92 4.22 -12.35
N TYR A 18 4.78 3.90 -11.72
CA TYR A 18 3.69 4.82 -11.49
C TYR A 18 3.77 5.50 -10.11
N SER A 19 4.65 5.10 -9.18
CA SER A 19 4.77 5.81 -7.90
C SER A 19 5.62 7.08 -8.02
N GLU A 20 5.17 8.16 -7.40
CA GLU A 20 5.95 9.39 -7.24
C GLU A 20 6.92 9.30 -6.04
N CYS A 21 6.78 8.28 -5.19
CA CYS A 21 7.55 8.15 -3.96
C CYS A 21 8.95 7.58 -4.27
N LYS A 22 9.99 8.33 -3.91
CA LYS A 22 11.41 7.90 -4.04
C LYS A 22 12.19 7.99 -2.73
N GLY A 23 11.50 8.19 -1.62
CA GLY A 23 12.11 8.32 -0.30
C GLY A 23 12.42 6.98 0.36
N LYS A 24 12.64 7.05 1.67
CA LYS A 24 12.97 5.90 2.52
C LYS A 24 11.90 4.82 2.46
N GLN A 25 12.35 3.58 2.54
CA GLN A 25 11.51 2.39 2.51
C GLN A 25 11.50 1.73 3.88
N TYR A 26 10.30 1.38 4.35
CA TYR A 26 10.07 0.73 5.63
C TYR A 26 9.23 -0.52 5.44
N VAL A 27 9.52 -1.55 6.21
CA VAL A 27 8.73 -2.78 6.23
C VAL A 27 8.26 -3.06 7.64
N LYS A 28 7.00 -3.49 7.78
CA LYS A 28 6.49 -4.12 8.99
C LYS A 28 5.89 -5.48 8.70
N ARG A 29 5.94 -6.35 9.69
CA ARG A 29 5.29 -7.66 9.66
C ARG A 29 3.87 -7.56 10.20
N THR A 30 2.91 -8.13 9.51
CA THR A 30 1.51 -8.19 9.96
C THR A 30 1.18 -9.52 10.62
N TRP A 31 0.08 -9.56 11.39
CA TRP A 31 -0.37 -10.78 12.07
C TRP A 31 -0.89 -11.86 11.11
N TYR A 32 -1.38 -11.46 9.93
CA TYR A 32 -1.88 -12.37 8.89
C TYR A 32 -0.77 -12.87 7.94
N LYS A 33 0.48 -12.95 8.43
CA LYS A 33 1.65 -13.51 7.72
C LYS A 33 2.01 -12.80 6.41
N LYS A 34 1.73 -11.51 6.27
CA LYS A 34 2.23 -10.67 5.16
C LYS A 34 3.17 -9.60 5.67
N PHE A 35 3.88 -8.98 4.74
CA PHE A 35 4.74 -7.82 4.98
C PHE A 35 4.11 -6.61 4.31
N VAL A 36 3.95 -5.54 5.08
CA VAL A 36 3.55 -4.23 4.56
C VAL A 36 4.82 -3.44 4.32
N GLY A 37 5.05 -3.06 3.06
CA GLY A 37 6.13 -2.19 2.65
C GLY A 37 5.58 -0.79 2.43
N VAL A 38 6.31 0.22 2.87
CA VAL A 38 5.95 1.63 2.69
C VAL A 38 7.13 2.38 2.12
N GLN A 39 6.89 3.17 1.07
CA GLN A 39 7.88 4.06 0.49
C GLN A 39 7.43 5.50 0.66
N LEU A 40 8.25 6.32 1.31
CA LEU A 40 7.89 7.71 1.59
C LEU A 40 7.95 8.58 0.33
N CYS A 41 6.93 9.40 0.13
CA CYS A 41 6.96 10.56 -0.76
C CYS A 41 7.40 11.81 0.03
N ASN A 42 6.87 11.96 1.25
CA ASN A 42 7.25 12.98 2.22
C ASN A 42 6.89 12.49 3.65
N SER A 43 6.80 13.38 4.63
CA SER A 43 6.52 13.03 6.03
C SER A 43 5.11 12.45 6.30
N LEU A 44 4.13 12.78 5.45
CA LEU A 44 2.72 12.38 5.62
C LEU A 44 2.19 11.52 4.46
N ARG A 45 2.85 11.58 3.29
CA ARG A 45 2.49 10.82 2.10
C ARG A 45 3.46 9.71 1.83
N TYR A 46 2.90 8.57 1.49
CA TYR A 46 3.67 7.38 1.17
C TYR A 46 2.87 6.40 0.33
N LYS A 47 3.59 5.52 -0.35
CA LYS A 47 3.00 4.42 -1.11
C LYS A 47 3.03 3.16 -0.26
N ILE A 48 1.91 2.45 -0.21
CA ILE A 48 1.74 1.20 0.54
C ILE A 48 1.80 0.04 -0.45
N TYR A 49 2.56 -0.99 -0.08
CA TYR A 49 2.74 -2.23 -0.82
C TYR A 49 2.58 -3.44 0.09
N LEU A 50 2.31 -4.60 -0.50
CA LEU A 50 2.22 -5.88 0.20
C LEU A 50 3.17 -6.91 -0.42
N SER A 51 3.67 -7.81 0.42
CA SER A 51 4.47 -8.95 0.01
C SER A 51 4.24 -10.14 0.94
N ASP A 52 4.38 -11.35 0.42
CA ASP A 52 4.42 -12.58 1.22
C ASP A 52 5.80 -12.83 1.84
N SER A 53 6.84 -12.10 1.42
CA SER A 53 8.22 -12.26 1.90
C SER A 53 8.95 -10.93 2.08
N LEU A 54 9.74 -10.81 3.17
CA LEU A 54 10.58 -9.64 3.44
C LEU A 54 11.59 -9.36 2.32
N LYS A 55 12.11 -10.40 1.66
CA LYS A 55 13.07 -10.29 0.54
C LYS A 55 12.41 -10.46 -0.83
N GLY A 56 11.09 -10.62 -0.85
CA GLY A 56 10.32 -10.77 -2.08
C GLY A 56 10.04 -9.45 -2.76
N LYS A 57 9.29 -9.53 -3.85
CA LYS A 57 8.75 -8.36 -4.55
C LYS A 57 7.56 -7.80 -3.77
N PHE A 58 7.55 -6.49 -3.59
CA PHE A 58 6.44 -5.76 -2.99
C PHE A 58 5.51 -5.28 -4.09
N TYR A 59 4.25 -5.67 -3.97
CA TYR A 59 3.22 -5.46 -4.96
C TYR A 59 2.27 -4.34 -4.56
N ASN A 60 1.74 -3.67 -5.57
CA ASN A 60 0.68 -2.70 -5.43
C ASN A 60 -0.60 -3.34 -4.87
N ILE A 61 -1.43 -2.51 -4.24
CA ILE A 61 -2.73 -2.90 -3.72
C ILE A 61 -3.78 -2.17 -4.55
N GLY A 62 -4.54 -2.92 -5.32
CA GLY A 62 -5.71 -2.44 -6.03
C GLY A 62 -6.94 -2.45 -5.14
N ASP A 63 -7.86 -1.53 -5.41
CA ASP A 63 -9.14 -1.43 -4.76
C ASP A 63 -10.26 -1.68 -5.78
N GLN A 64 -11.19 -2.54 -5.39
CA GLN A 64 -12.37 -2.92 -6.19
C GLN A 64 -13.56 -2.00 -5.96
N ARG A 65 -13.63 -1.36 -4.79
CA ARG A 65 -14.78 -0.56 -4.40
C ARG A 65 -14.34 0.64 -3.56
N GLY A 66 -14.11 1.74 -4.26
CA GLY A 66 -13.57 2.95 -3.69
C GLY A 66 -12.29 3.31 -4.42
N HIS A 67 -11.35 3.90 -3.68
CA HIS A 67 -10.08 4.36 -4.20
C HIS A 67 -8.89 3.91 -3.33
N GLY A 68 -9.12 2.93 -2.45
CA GLY A 68 -8.13 2.41 -1.52
C GLY A 68 -7.92 3.30 -0.29
N GLU A 69 -8.86 4.16 0.07
CA GLU A 69 -8.83 4.94 1.30
C GLU A 69 -8.76 4.04 2.54
N ASP A 70 -9.38 2.87 2.47
CA ASP A 70 -9.39 1.81 3.48
C ASP A 70 -8.03 1.10 3.60
N HIS A 71 -7.16 1.19 2.58
CA HIS A 71 -5.80 0.61 2.60
C HIS A 71 -4.94 1.21 3.72
N CYS A 72 -5.34 2.35 4.27
CA CYS A 72 -4.75 2.92 5.47
C CYS A 72 -4.81 2.00 6.70
N GLN A 73 -5.67 0.99 6.70
CA GLN A 73 -5.63 -0.10 7.66
C GLN A 73 -4.28 -0.84 7.65
N PHE A 74 -3.62 -0.96 6.50
CA PHE A 74 -2.32 -1.64 6.40
C PHE A 74 -1.22 -0.92 7.15
N VAL A 75 -1.38 0.36 7.47
CA VAL A 75 -0.44 1.15 8.29
C VAL A 75 -0.99 1.41 9.70
N ASP A 76 -1.94 0.60 10.14
CA ASP A 76 -2.62 0.67 11.45
C ASP A 76 -3.40 1.97 11.71
N SER A 77 -3.73 2.73 10.65
CA SER A 77 -4.65 3.86 10.79
C SER A 77 -6.08 3.36 10.92
N TYR A 78 -6.83 3.87 11.90
CA TYR A 78 -8.26 3.57 12.08
C TYR A 78 -9.15 4.35 11.11
N LEU A 79 -8.61 5.40 10.48
CA LEU A 79 -9.32 6.26 9.55
C LEU A 79 -9.12 5.78 8.12
N ASP A 80 -10.06 6.14 7.26
CA ASP A 80 -9.88 6.09 5.83
C ASP A 80 -9.06 7.34 5.42
N GLY A 81 -8.01 7.13 4.62
CA GLY A 81 -7.07 8.19 4.26
C GLY A 81 -7.44 8.93 2.99
N LYS A 82 -6.56 9.87 2.60
CA LYS A 82 -6.61 10.46 1.26
C LYS A 82 -5.71 9.68 0.32
N THR A 83 -6.06 9.71 -0.95
CA THR A 83 -5.31 9.06 -2.01
C THR A 83 -4.91 10.06 -3.09
N GLY A 84 -3.91 9.67 -3.89
CA GLY A 84 -3.55 10.40 -5.10
C GLY A 84 -4.66 10.43 -6.15
N GLN A 85 -4.35 11.03 -7.30
CA GLN A 85 -5.27 11.14 -8.43
C GLN A 85 -5.92 9.79 -8.75
N MET A 86 -7.24 9.81 -8.85
CA MET A 86 -8.04 8.63 -9.22
C MET A 86 -8.07 8.56 -10.74
N LEU A 87 -7.31 7.62 -11.29
CA LEU A 87 -7.41 7.30 -12.71
C LEU A 87 -8.34 6.11 -12.91
N PRO A 88 -9.17 6.12 -13.98
CA PRO A 88 -9.89 4.93 -14.36
C PRO A 88 -8.90 3.83 -14.79
N SER A 89 -9.34 2.60 -14.63
CA SER A 89 -8.48 1.41 -14.73
C SER A 89 -7.76 1.32 -16.08
N ASP A 90 -8.41 1.72 -17.17
CA ASP A 90 -7.88 1.76 -18.54
C ASP A 90 -6.65 2.66 -18.70
N GLN A 91 -6.51 3.68 -17.85
CA GLN A 91 -5.35 4.60 -17.84
C GLN A 91 -4.22 4.11 -16.93
N LEU A 92 -4.45 3.06 -16.14
CA LEU A 92 -3.46 2.50 -15.24
C LEU A 92 -2.67 1.37 -15.92
N PRO A 93 -1.32 1.34 -15.81
CA PRO A 93 -0.54 0.19 -16.22
C PRO A 93 -1.06 -1.13 -15.63
N SER A 94 -1.32 -2.12 -16.48
CA SER A 94 -1.73 -3.45 -16.01
C SER A 94 -0.53 -4.15 -15.36
N LYS A 95 -0.70 -4.60 -14.11
CA LYS A 95 0.36 -5.31 -13.36
C LYS A 95 -0.24 -6.35 -12.43
N ASP A 96 0.62 -7.24 -11.91
CA ASP A 96 0.22 -8.13 -10.83
C ASP A 96 0.24 -7.38 -9.50
N GLY A 97 -0.74 -7.62 -8.66
CA GLY A 97 -0.80 -7.07 -7.32
C GLY A 97 -1.85 -7.70 -6.43
N TYR A 98 -1.89 -7.21 -5.20
CA TYR A 98 -2.95 -7.57 -4.27
C TYR A 98 -4.18 -6.71 -4.53
N PHE A 99 -5.37 -7.18 -4.20
CA PHE A 99 -6.57 -6.36 -4.25
C PHE A 99 -7.62 -6.83 -3.24
N ARG A 100 -8.52 -5.93 -2.88
CA ARG A 100 -9.73 -6.18 -2.08
C ARG A 100 -10.80 -5.14 -2.42
N ALA A 101 -12.01 -5.32 -1.90
CA ALA A 101 -13.12 -4.38 -2.07
C ALA A 101 -13.45 -3.61 -0.80
N VAL A 102 -13.22 -4.20 0.39
CA VAL A 102 -13.58 -3.55 1.65
C VAL A 102 -12.54 -3.74 2.74
N ARG A 103 -12.58 -2.84 3.72
CA ARG A 103 -11.76 -2.90 4.93
C ARG A 103 -11.93 -4.25 5.62
N GLN A 104 -10.85 -4.77 6.21
CA GLN A 104 -10.78 -6.08 6.88
C GLN A 104 -10.96 -7.31 5.97
N GLU A 105 -11.30 -7.15 4.70
CA GLU A 105 -11.33 -8.26 3.75
C GLU A 105 -9.90 -8.83 3.54
N PRO A 106 -9.76 -10.17 3.46
CA PRO A 106 -8.52 -10.77 3.00
C PRO A 106 -8.14 -10.26 1.62
N VAL A 107 -6.86 -9.95 1.41
CA VAL A 107 -6.39 -9.55 0.09
C VAL A 107 -6.25 -10.78 -0.83
N HIS A 108 -6.67 -10.62 -2.06
CA HIS A 108 -6.48 -11.57 -3.15
C HIS A 108 -5.29 -11.13 -4.01
N PHE A 109 -4.68 -12.05 -4.75
CA PHE A 109 -3.58 -11.74 -5.66
C PHE A 109 -4.01 -11.99 -7.11
N GLY A 110 -3.70 -11.06 -8.01
CA GLY A 110 -4.04 -11.15 -9.42
C GLY A 110 -3.71 -9.88 -10.19
N LYS A 111 -4.33 -9.68 -11.34
CA LYS A 111 -4.14 -8.47 -12.15
C LYS A 111 -4.84 -7.26 -11.53
N ILE A 112 -4.20 -6.10 -11.62
CA ILE A 112 -4.72 -4.78 -11.25
C ILE A 112 -4.37 -3.74 -12.34
N GLY A 113 -5.10 -2.63 -12.39
CA GLY A 113 -5.00 -1.65 -13.48
C GLY A 113 -5.69 -2.12 -14.76
N ALA A 114 -5.22 -1.64 -15.93
CA ALA A 114 -5.91 -1.81 -17.20
C ALA A 114 -6.39 -3.24 -17.47
N GLY A 115 -7.64 -3.35 -17.90
CA GLY A 115 -8.34 -4.62 -18.12
C GLY A 115 -8.99 -5.23 -16.87
N THR A 116 -8.96 -4.54 -15.72
CA THR A 116 -9.55 -5.02 -14.47
C THR A 116 -10.44 -3.96 -13.81
N HIS A 117 -11.25 -4.35 -12.83
CA HIS A 117 -11.98 -3.40 -11.96
C HIS A 117 -11.15 -2.96 -10.73
N ASN A 118 -9.89 -3.40 -10.64
CA ASN A 118 -9.04 -3.18 -9.48
C ASN A 118 -8.13 -1.96 -9.74
N THR A 119 -8.56 -0.77 -9.34
CA THR A 119 -7.78 0.46 -9.54
C THR A 119 -6.76 0.66 -8.43
N TYR A 120 -5.65 1.34 -8.70
CA TYR A 120 -4.64 1.64 -7.69
C TYR A 120 -4.16 3.08 -7.83
N VAL A 121 -3.66 3.66 -6.73
CA VAL A 121 -3.35 5.10 -6.64
C VAL A 121 -1.86 5.35 -6.47
N HIS A 122 -1.39 6.56 -6.77
CA HIS A 122 0.03 6.91 -6.68
C HIS A 122 0.60 6.97 -5.25
N TRP A 123 -0.21 7.40 -4.28
CA TRP A 123 0.17 7.59 -2.89
C TRP A 123 -1.05 7.56 -1.96
N TYR A 124 -0.79 7.39 -0.66
CA TYR A 124 -1.75 7.42 0.44
C TYR A 124 -1.31 8.44 1.50
N GLU A 125 -2.28 9.07 2.16
CA GLU A 125 -2.11 9.96 3.30
C GLU A 125 -3.08 9.52 4.41
N CYS A 126 -2.61 8.65 5.29
CA CYS A 126 -3.45 7.98 6.29
C CYS A 126 -3.50 8.65 7.66
N GLY A 127 -2.87 9.82 7.80
CA GLY A 127 -2.80 10.55 9.08
C GLY A 127 -1.85 9.94 10.13
N THR A 128 -1.07 8.92 9.75
CA THR A 128 -0.02 8.32 10.57
C THR A 128 1.34 8.52 9.92
N THR A 129 2.34 8.93 10.69
CA THR A 129 3.72 9.13 10.22
C THR A 129 4.48 7.81 10.28
N ILE A 130 5.34 7.55 9.28
CA ILE A 130 6.16 6.34 9.21
C ILE A 130 7.63 6.74 9.07
N PRO A 131 8.54 6.27 9.93
CA PRO A 131 8.27 5.47 11.12
C PRO A 131 7.56 6.34 12.18
N GLY A 132 6.62 5.75 12.93
CA GLY A 132 5.90 6.47 13.99
C GLY A 132 6.86 7.13 14.98
N LYS A 133 6.42 8.19 15.67
CA LYS A 133 7.17 8.71 16.81
C LYS A 133 7.12 7.68 17.94
N TRP A 134 8.30 7.32 18.43
CA TRP A 134 8.51 6.49 19.63
C TRP A 134 7.96 7.17 20.89
#